data_AF-A0A223S0R5-F1
#
_entry.id   AF-A0A223S0R5-F1
#
_cell.length_a   1.000
_cell.length_b   1.000
_cell.length_c   1.000
_cell.angle_alpha   90.00
_cell.angle_beta   90.00
_cell.angle_gamma   90.00
#
_symmetry.space_group_name_H-M   'P 1'
#
loop_
_entity.id
_entity.type
_entity.pdbx_description
1 polymer ?
#
loop_
_entity_poly.entity_id
_entity_poly.type
_entity_poly.pdbx_seq_one_letter_code
_entity_poly.pdbx_strand_id
1 'polypeptide(L)'
;MNAVQELPDKELLSRHAQGDDRAFDELVRRHRERMWAVAIRVLGDPEEASDALQDAFLSAFRGAHRFRGEARVSTWLHRIVINACHDRMRRKMVRPAVPTDDITLDALSNERTRSTAPDPTGRSDSAMDVHSALDRLPAEQRLALVLVDMLGYRVDEAADILEVAAGTVKSRCARGRARLLPYLTHLRNPQASQDVTSPRGGDRRS
;
A
#
# COMPACT_ATOMS: atom_id res chain seq x y z
N MET A 1 30.51 6.83 15.30
CA MET A 1 29.26 6.03 15.26
C MET A 1 28.25 6.70 16.17
N ASN A 2 27.08 7.08 15.66
CA ASN A 2 26.08 7.80 16.44
C ASN A 2 25.20 6.78 17.20
N ALA A 3 25.30 6.74 18.53
CA ALA A 3 24.65 5.71 19.37
C ALA A 3 23.13 5.57 19.14
N VAL A 4 22.47 6.63 18.67
CA VAL A 4 21.04 6.63 18.32
C VAL A 4 20.75 5.68 17.13
N GLN A 5 21.67 5.56 16.17
CA GLN A 5 21.49 4.76 14.96
C GLN A 5 21.48 3.25 15.19
N GLU A 6 21.90 2.77 16.35
CA GLU A 6 21.94 1.34 16.69
C GLU A 6 20.77 0.92 17.59
N LEU A 7 20.01 1.87 18.12
CA LEU A 7 18.89 1.57 19.01
C LEU A 7 17.75 0.86 18.26
N PRO A 8 17.05 -0.09 18.88
CA PRO A 8 15.87 -0.71 18.29
C PRO A 8 14.74 0.32 18.15
N ASP A 9 13.88 0.15 17.15
CA ASP A 9 12.81 1.13 16.84
C ASP A 9 11.90 1.44 18.04
N LYS A 10 11.62 0.44 18.89
CA LYS A 10 10.81 0.62 20.11
C LYS A 10 11.49 1.57 21.11
N GLU A 11 12.80 1.47 21.25
CA GLU A 11 13.58 2.35 22.14
C GLU A 11 13.64 3.76 21.58
N LEU A 12 13.86 3.91 20.27
CA LEU A 12 13.78 5.22 19.61
C LEU A 12 12.43 5.90 19.83
N LEU A 13 11.34 5.15 19.71
CA LEU A 13 10.00 5.70 19.89
C LEU A 13 9.74 6.08 21.36
N SER A 14 10.28 5.30 22.31
CA SER A 14 10.22 5.61 23.74
C SER A 14 10.99 6.88 24.09
N ARG A 15 12.21 7.04 23.55
CA ARG A 15 13.02 8.26 23.75
C ARG A 15 12.38 9.49 23.15
N HIS A 16 11.81 9.36 21.95
CA HIS A 16 11.02 10.43 21.34
C HIS A 16 9.85 10.84 22.23
N ALA A 17 9.10 9.87 22.77
CA ALA A 17 8.01 10.15 23.70
C ALA A 17 8.46 10.85 25.00
N GLN A 18 9.74 10.77 25.34
CA GLN A 18 10.38 11.46 26.47
C GLN A 18 11.01 12.81 26.08
N GLY A 19 10.91 13.24 24.83
CA GLY A 19 11.37 14.55 24.34
C GLY A 19 12.68 14.54 23.54
N ASP A 20 13.22 13.37 23.16
CA ASP A 20 14.39 13.29 22.28
C ASP A 20 13.98 13.32 20.80
N ASP A 21 13.94 14.52 20.21
CA ASP A 21 13.57 14.72 18.80
C ASP A 21 14.48 13.93 17.83
N ARG A 22 15.76 13.74 18.18
CA ARG A 22 16.72 13.01 17.33
C ARG A 22 16.35 11.54 17.18
N ALA A 23 15.64 10.97 18.15
CA ALA A 23 15.20 9.59 18.11
C ALA A 23 14.11 9.38 17.05
N PHE A 24 13.23 10.37 16.85
CA PHE A 24 12.21 10.30 15.81
C PHE A 24 12.80 10.52 14.41
N ASP A 25 13.77 11.42 14.26
CA ASP A 25 14.48 11.62 13.00
C ASP A 25 15.08 10.30 12.48
N GLU A 26 15.68 9.51 13.38
CA GLU A 26 16.22 8.20 13.03
C GLU A 26 15.13 7.19 12.63
N LEU A 27 13.97 7.19 13.31
CA LEU A 27 12.82 6.36 12.92
C LEU A 27 12.31 6.73 11.53
N VAL A 28 12.16 8.02 11.24
CA VAL A 28 11.76 8.50 9.91
C VAL A 28 12.78 8.06 8.88
N ARG A 29 14.07 8.27 9.13
CA ARG A 29 15.16 7.89 8.22
C ARG A 29 15.10 6.40 7.86
N ARG A 30 14.87 5.51 8.84
CA ARG A 30 14.81 4.05 8.64
C ARG A 30 13.57 3.57 7.90
N HIS A 31 12.45 4.27 8.01
CA HIS A 31 11.17 3.77 7.53
C HIS A 31 10.59 4.54 6.36
N ARG A 32 11.09 5.75 6.07
CA ARG A 32 10.56 6.65 5.04
C ARG A 32 10.42 5.97 3.69
N GLU A 33 11.45 5.28 3.20
CA GLU A 33 11.41 4.64 1.88
C GLU A 33 10.32 3.56 1.79
N ARG A 34 10.23 2.70 2.81
CA ARG A 34 9.20 1.66 2.86
C ARG A 34 7.80 2.26 2.99
N MET A 35 7.61 3.26 3.85
CA MET A 35 6.32 3.93 4.02
C MET A 35 5.91 4.69 2.75
N TRP A 36 6.86 5.32 2.07
CA TRP A 36 6.67 5.94 0.76
C TRP A 36 6.19 4.91 -0.28
N ALA A 37 6.86 3.77 -0.35
CA ALA A 37 6.50 2.72 -1.27
C ALA A 37 5.09 2.14 -1.00
N VAL A 38 4.63 2.17 0.26
CA VAL A 38 3.24 1.84 0.61
C VAL A 38 2.28 2.93 0.12
N ALA A 39 2.57 4.20 0.43
CA ALA A 39 1.72 5.32 0.04
C ALA A 39 1.54 5.42 -1.48
N ILE A 40 2.61 5.22 -2.26
CA ILE A 40 2.56 5.21 -3.72
C ILE A 40 1.67 4.09 -4.25
N ARG A 41 1.75 2.88 -3.68
CA ARG A 41 0.89 1.75 -4.10
C ARG A 41 -0.59 1.98 -3.80
N VAL A 42 -0.90 2.73 -2.75
CA VAL A 42 -2.27 3.04 -2.36
C VAL A 42 -2.83 4.19 -3.20
N LEU A 43 -2.08 5.29 -3.32
CA LEU A 43 -2.59 6.54 -3.87
C LEU A 43 -2.29 6.74 -5.35
N GLY A 44 -1.16 6.24 -5.83
CA GLY A 44 -0.81 6.31 -7.24
C GLY A 44 -0.37 7.63 -7.81
N ASP A 45 -0.33 8.63 -6.94
CA ASP A 45 0.05 9.98 -7.27
C ASP A 45 1.18 10.37 -6.32
N PRO A 46 2.37 10.72 -6.84
CA PRO A 46 3.51 11.06 -6.00
C PRO A 46 3.28 12.26 -5.07
N GLU A 47 2.51 13.26 -5.50
CA GLU A 47 2.22 14.43 -4.68
C GLU A 47 1.28 14.06 -3.54
N GLU A 48 0.19 13.35 -3.84
CA GLU A 48 -0.74 12.83 -2.83
C GLU A 48 -0.06 11.89 -1.84
N ALA A 49 0.85 11.03 -2.33
CA ALA A 49 1.62 10.12 -1.50
C ALA A 49 2.61 10.86 -0.59
N SER A 50 3.23 11.94 -1.09
CA SER A 50 4.13 12.79 -0.30
C SER A 50 3.38 13.44 0.85
N ASP A 51 2.24 14.05 0.56
CA ASP A 51 1.41 14.68 1.58
C ASP A 51 0.89 13.66 2.59
N ALA A 52 0.38 12.51 2.15
CA ALA A 52 -0.10 11.46 3.04
C ALA A 52 1.01 10.96 3.96
N LEU A 53 2.23 10.80 3.43
CA LEU A 53 3.38 10.37 4.21
C LEU A 53 3.80 11.43 5.25
N GLN A 54 3.73 12.71 4.89
CA GLN A 54 3.97 13.81 5.83
C GLN A 54 2.91 13.83 6.94
N ASP A 55 1.62 13.80 6.59
CA ASP A 55 0.50 13.71 7.54
C ASP A 55 0.67 12.51 8.48
N ALA A 56 1.11 11.37 7.94
CA ALA A 56 1.36 10.15 8.70
C ALA A 56 2.52 10.32 9.69
N PHE A 57 3.66 10.85 9.27
CA PHE A 57 4.79 11.07 10.17
C PHE A 57 4.50 12.13 11.22
N LEU A 58 3.77 13.20 10.89
CA LEU A 58 3.29 14.17 11.88
C LEU A 58 2.34 13.53 12.90
N SER A 59 1.46 12.64 12.44
CA SER A 59 0.56 11.88 13.31
C SER A 59 1.33 10.91 14.22
N ALA A 60 2.36 10.25 13.69
CA ALA A 60 3.24 9.38 14.46
C ALA A 60 4.06 10.16 15.49
N PHE A 61 4.62 11.31 15.11
CA PHE A 61 5.37 12.20 15.99
C PHE A 61 4.53 12.62 17.21
N ARG A 62 3.30 13.09 16.96
CA ARG A 62 2.36 13.50 18.01
C ARG A 62 1.78 12.32 18.79
N GLY A 63 1.71 11.15 18.16
CA GLY A 63 1.05 9.94 18.67
C GLY A 63 1.98 8.94 19.36
N ALA A 64 3.29 9.18 19.41
CA ALA A 64 4.26 8.20 19.88
C ALA A 64 3.97 7.65 21.29
N HIS A 65 3.52 8.51 22.22
CA HIS A 65 3.14 8.11 23.57
C HIS A 65 1.98 7.10 23.64
N ARG A 66 1.18 6.97 22.56
CA ARG A 66 0.06 6.01 22.47
C ARG A 66 0.50 4.62 22.02
N PHE A 67 1.75 4.46 21.60
CA PHE A 67 2.26 3.16 21.19
C PHE A 67 2.46 2.25 22.41
N ARG A 68 1.64 1.21 22.52
CA ARG A 68 1.65 0.25 23.65
C ARG A 68 2.71 -0.85 23.54
N GLY A 69 3.38 -0.98 22.40
CA GLY A 69 4.40 -2.01 22.20
C GLY A 69 3.86 -3.42 21.97
N GLU A 70 2.56 -3.57 21.68
CA GLU A 70 1.90 -4.85 21.36
C GLU A 70 2.22 -5.36 19.95
N ALA A 71 2.60 -4.45 19.04
CA ALA A 71 3.04 -4.75 17.67
C ALA A 71 4.43 -4.17 17.40
N ARG A 72 5.06 -4.57 16.28
CA ARG A 72 6.30 -3.92 15.81
C ARG A 72 6.01 -2.46 15.44
N VAL A 73 6.98 -1.55 15.66
CA VAL A 73 6.85 -0.12 15.28
C VAL A 73 6.57 0.02 13.79
N SER A 74 7.16 -0.82 12.95
CA SER A 74 6.87 -0.87 11.50
C SER A 74 5.39 -1.12 11.19
N THR A 75 4.74 -2.02 11.93
CA THR A 75 3.32 -2.34 11.75
C THR A 75 2.44 -1.17 12.17
N TRP A 76 2.80 -0.53 13.28
CA TRP A 76 2.13 0.68 13.74
C TRP A 76 2.25 1.84 12.74
N LEU A 77 3.45 2.07 12.18
CA LEU A 77 3.65 3.08 11.12
C LEU A 77 2.86 2.76 9.85
N HIS A 78 2.81 1.49 9.42
CA HIS A 78 1.98 1.10 8.28
C HIS A 78 0.50 1.45 8.51
N ARG A 79 -0.04 1.21 9.71
CA ARG A 79 -1.43 1.60 10.04
C ARG A 79 -1.64 3.10 9.88
N ILE A 80 -0.73 3.92 10.41
CA ILE A 80 -0.84 5.38 10.33
C ILE A 80 -0.79 5.85 8.87
N VAL A 81 0.14 5.32 8.06
CA VAL A 81 0.26 5.66 6.63
C VAL A 81 -0.98 5.26 5.85
N ILE A 82 -1.51 4.06 6.09
CA ILE A 82 -2.71 3.55 5.41
C ILE A 82 -3.93 4.41 5.76
N ASN A 83 -4.08 4.81 7.02
CA ASN A 83 -5.15 5.70 7.45
C ASN A 83 -5.03 7.08 6.79
N ALA A 84 -3.83 7.66 6.74
CA ALA A 84 -3.59 8.93 6.06
C ALA A 84 -3.95 8.84 4.56
N CYS A 85 -3.56 7.75 3.88
CA CYS A 85 -3.93 7.51 2.49
C CYS A 85 -5.45 7.40 2.32
N HIS A 86 -6.10 6.61 3.17
CA HIS A 86 -7.55 6.44 3.15
C HIS A 86 -8.29 7.77 3.35
N ASP A 87 -7.83 8.61 4.27
CA ASP A 87 -8.40 9.94 4.52
C ASP A 87 -8.27 10.87 3.31
N ARG A 88 -7.16 10.80 2.57
CA ARG A 88 -7.00 11.55 1.31
C ARG A 88 -7.97 11.05 0.23
N MET A 89 -8.08 9.74 0.06
CA MET A 89 -9.04 9.16 -0.89
C MET A 89 -10.47 9.59 -0.59
N ARG A 90 -10.87 9.60 0.69
CA ARG A 90 -12.20 10.09 1.11
C ARG A 90 -12.39 11.58 0.82
N ARG A 91 -11.41 12.43 1.15
CA ARG A 91 -11.46 13.89 0.87
C ARG A 91 -11.62 14.19 -0.62
N LYS A 92 -10.98 13.41 -1.50
CA LYS A 92 -11.09 13.56 -2.96
C LYS A 92 -12.48 13.23 -3.48
N MET A 93 -13.19 12.29 -2.86
CA MET A 93 -14.56 11.94 -3.26
C MET A 93 -15.60 12.96 -2.79
N VAL A 94 -15.34 13.69 -1.70
CA VAL A 94 -16.29 14.65 -1.10
C VAL A 94 -16.15 16.06 -1.66
N ARG A 95 -14.98 16.46 -2.18
CA ARG A 95 -14.83 17.73 -2.92
C ARG A 95 -15.64 17.65 -4.22
N PRO A 96 -16.70 18.45 -4.40
CA PRO A 96 -17.40 18.50 -5.68
C PRO A 96 -16.39 18.95 -6.74
N ALA A 97 -16.25 18.16 -7.81
CA ALA A 97 -15.72 18.72 -9.04
C ALA A 97 -16.61 19.92 -9.37
N VAL A 98 -16.01 21.10 -9.52
CA VAL A 98 -16.71 22.27 -10.05
C VAL A 98 -17.45 21.81 -11.31
N PRO A 99 -18.76 22.10 -11.47
CA PRO A 99 -19.51 21.64 -12.63
C PRO A 99 -18.87 22.25 -13.88
N THR A 100 -18.21 21.42 -14.68
CA THR A 100 -18.05 21.73 -16.09
C THR A 100 -19.29 21.13 -16.74
N ASP A 101 -20.16 22.00 -17.24
CA ASP A 101 -21.42 21.63 -17.88
C ASP A 101 -21.21 20.60 -18.98
N ASP A 102 -22.22 19.73 -19.10
CA ASP A 102 -22.49 18.77 -20.18
C ASP A 102 -21.38 17.80 -20.57
N ILE A 103 -21.42 16.56 -20.04
CA ILE A 103 -21.12 15.39 -20.88
C ILE A 103 -22.08 14.23 -20.53
N THR A 104 -22.81 13.84 -21.57
CA THR A 104 -23.61 12.64 -21.76
C THR A 104 -22.84 11.36 -21.46
N LEU A 105 -23.54 10.23 -21.45
CA LEU A 105 -23.10 8.87 -21.07
C LEU A 105 -21.99 8.24 -21.96
N ASP A 106 -21.06 9.04 -22.51
CA ASP A 106 -20.02 8.61 -23.45
C ASP A 106 -18.58 8.98 -23.02
N ALA A 107 -18.37 9.35 -21.75
CA ALA A 107 -17.04 9.66 -21.22
C ALA A 107 -16.22 8.42 -20.80
N LEU A 108 -16.30 7.33 -21.56
CA LEU A 108 -15.29 6.26 -21.59
C LEU A 108 -14.09 6.70 -22.44
N SER A 109 -13.54 7.88 -22.15
CA SER A 109 -12.26 8.33 -22.68
C SER A 109 -11.71 9.44 -21.79
N ASN A 110 -11.16 9.03 -20.65
CA ASN A 110 -10.12 9.84 -20.02
C ASN A 110 -8.78 9.19 -20.36
N GLU A 111 -8.42 9.32 -21.63
CA GLU A 111 -7.06 9.22 -22.11
C GLU A 111 -6.27 10.40 -21.53
N ARG A 112 -5.91 10.30 -20.24
CA ARG A 112 -4.87 11.14 -19.68
C ARG A 112 -3.54 10.50 -20.06
N THR A 113 -3.09 10.80 -21.27
CA THR A 113 -1.71 10.57 -21.72
C THR A 113 -0.77 11.27 -20.74
N ARG A 114 -0.33 10.52 -19.71
CA ARG A 114 0.84 10.89 -18.92
C ARG A 114 2.04 10.42 -19.73
N SER A 115 2.54 11.33 -20.57
CA SER A 115 3.83 11.15 -21.24
C SER A 115 4.90 10.90 -20.20
N THR A 116 5.34 9.65 -20.10
CA THR A 116 6.58 9.26 -19.44
C THR A 116 7.29 8.37 -20.45
N ALA A 117 8.46 8.82 -20.91
CA ALA A 117 9.24 8.10 -21.90
C ALA A 117 9.53 6.66 -21.42
N PRO A 118 9.43 5.65 -22.29
CA PRO A 118 9.65 4.27 -21.88
C PRO A 118 11.13 4.05 -21.54
N ASP A 119 11.38 3.64 -20.29
CA ASP A 119 12.66 3.11 -19.82
C ASP A 119 12.82 1.67 -20.39
N PRO A 120 13.96 1.30 -21.01
CA PRO A 120 14.06 0.06 -21.81
C PRO A 120 14.20 -1.22 -20.97
N THR A 121 13.78 -1.19 -19.72
CA THR A 121 13.74 -2.36 -18.83
C THR A 121 12.27 -2.64 -18.50
N GLY A 122 11.64 -3.63 -19.15
CA GLY A 122 10.18 -3.93 -19.07
C GLY A 122 9.59 -4.20 -17.67
N ARG A 123 10.36 -3.97 -16.59
CA ARG A 123 9.91 -3.85 -15.21
C ARG A 123 9.11 -2.55 -14.96
N SER A 124 9.37 -1.47 -15.71
CA SER A 124 8.61 -0.21 -15.64
C SER A 124 7.17 -0.40 -16.11
N ASP A 125 6.97 -1.04 -17.26
CA ASP A 125 5.65 -1.28 -17.87
C ASP A 125 4.74 -2.11 -16.95
N SER A 126 5.27 -3.20 -16.39
CA SER A 126 4.49 -4.06 -15.47
C SER A 126 4.09 -3.36 -14.17
N ALA A 127 4.97 -2.51 -13.60
CA ALA A 127 4.67 -1.77 -12.38
C ALA A 127 3.65 -0.65 -12.65
N MET A 128 3.75 0.02 -13.79
CA MET A 128 2.77 1.00 -14.25
C MET A 128 1.40 0.36 -14.47
N ASP A 129 1.35 -0.84 -15.06
CA ASP A 129 0.12 -1.60 -15.28
C ASP A 129 -0.58 -1.98 -13.98
N VAL A 130 0.15 -2.49 -12.99
CA VAL A 130 -0.42 -2.83 -11.67
C VAL A 130 -0.99 -1.60 -10.99
N HIS A 131 -0.25 -0.49 -11.04
CA HIS A 131 -0.68 0.75 -10.41
C HIS A 131 -1.96 1.31 -11.07
N SER A 132 -1.96 1.40 -12.40
CA SER A 132 -3.14 1.82 -13.17
C SER A 132 -4.34 0.89 -13.00
N ALA A 133 -4.12 -0.40 -12.78
CA ALA A 133 -5.20 -1.33 -12.50
C ALA A 133 -5.79 -1.11 -11.08
N LEU A 134 -4.94 -0.91 -10.07
CA LEU A 134 -5.37 -0.58 -8.71
C LEU A 134 -6.19 0.73 -8.67
N ASP A 135 -5.85 1.69 -9.55
CA ASP A 135 -6.58 2.96 -9.66
C ASP A 135 -8.06 2.81 -10.03
N ARG A 136 -8.43 1.70 -10.68
CA ARG A 136 -9.81 1.40 -11.08
C ARG A 136 -10.68 0.85 -9.94
N LEU A 137 -10.08 0.57 -8.78
CA LEU A 137 -10.78 -0.02 -7.65
C LEU A 137 -11.36 1.03 -6.70
N PRO A 138 -12.54 0.76 -6.11
CA PRO A 138 -12.99 1.45 -4.91
C PRO A 138 -11.92 1.43 -3.82
N ALA A 139 -11.80 2.53 -3.07
CA ALA A 139 -10.73 2.75 -2.10
C ALA A 139 -10.58 1.58 -1.12
N GLU A 140 -11.69 1.08 -0.60
CA GLU A 140 -11.69 0.03 0.40
C GLU A 140 -11.23 -1.33 -0.16
N GLN A 141 -11.48 -1.57 -1.45
CA GLN A 141 -11.00 -2.78 -2.13
C GLN A 141 -9.50 -2.69 -2.41
N ARG A 142 -9.04 -1.52 -2.85
CA ARG A 142 -7.62 -1.23 -3.08
C ARG A 142 -6.82 -1.42 -1.79
N LEU A 143 -7.27 -0.81 -0.69
CA LEU A 143 -6.59 -0.89 0.61
C LEU A 143 -6.49 -2.34 1.11
N ALA A 144 -7.57 -3.12 0.98
CA ALA A 144 -7.57 -4.53 1.37
C ALA A 144 -6.57 -5.37 0.57
N LEU A 145 -6.47 -5.13 -0.75
CA LEU A 145 -5.50 -5.83 -1.61
C LEU A 145 -4.06 -5.42 -1.32
N VAL A 146 -3.79 -4.12 -1.13
CA VAL A 146 -2.44 -3.66 -0.80
C VAL A 146 -1.97 -4.30 0.52
N LEU A 147 -2.82 -4.33 1.54
CA LEU A 147 -2.50 -4.95 2.82
C LEU A 147 -2.25 -6.46 2.70
N VAL A 148 -3.18 -7.21 2.13
CA VAL A 148 -3.13 -8.68 2.14
C VAL A 148 -2.20 -9.21 1.05
N ASP A 149 -2.41 -8.79 -0.20
CA ASP A 149 -1.77 -9.40 -1.36
C ASP A 149 -0.37 -8.82 -1.63
N MET A 150 -0.14 -7.53 -1.33
CA MET A 150 1.14 -6.87 -1.61
C MET A 150 2.07 -6.77 -0.39
N LEU A 151 1.52 -6.51 0.80
CA LEU A 151 2.29 -6.38 2.04
C LEU A 151 2.30 -7.67 2.86
N GLY A 152 1.48 -8.65 2.51
CA GLY A 152 1.48 -9.97 3.14
C GLY A 152 0.85 -10.00 4.54
N TYR A 153 0.05 -9.00 4.90
CA TYR A 153 -0.67 -9.02 6.17
C TYR A 153 -1.68 -10.15 6.20
N ARG A 154 -1.84 -10.76 7.37
CA ARG A 154 -2.95 -11.66 7.59
C ARG A 154 -4.27 -10.87 7.57
N VAL A 155 -5.36 -11.57 7.27
CA VAL A 155 -6.69 -10.95 7.13
C VAL A 155 -7.16 -10.30 8.43
N ASP A 156 -6.83 -10.88 9.59
CA ASP A 156 -7.12 -10.33 10.92
C ASP A 156 -6.33 -9.04 11.17
N GLU A 157 -5.03 -9.03 10.88
CA GLU A 157 -4.20 -7.82 11.02
C GLU A 157 -4.67 -6.69 10.08
N ALA A 158 -5.04 -7.02 8.84
CA ALA A 158 -5.59 -6.06 7.90
C ALA A 158 -6.95 -5.51 8.37
N ALA A 159 -7.78 -6.34 9.02
CA ALA A 159 -9.03 -5.93 9.63
C ALA A 159 -8.81 -4.95 10.78
N ASP A 160 -7.81 -5.18 11.63
CA ASP A 160 -7.44 -4.28 12.72
C ASP A 160 -6.90 -2.93 12.21
N ILE A 161 -6.15 -2.94 11.10
CA ILE A 161 -5.64 -1.72 10.45
C ILE A 161 -6.80 -0.92 9.85
N LEU A 162 -7.71 -1.59 9.14
CA LEU A 162 -8.82 -0.95 8.42
C LEU A 162 -10.06 -0.71 9.28
N GLU A 163 -10.04 -1.13 10.54
CA GLU A 163 -11.14 -1.01 11.51
C GLU A 163 -12.47 -1.60 10.97
N VAL A 164 -12.40 -2.80 10.40
CA VAL A 164 -13.57 -3.54 9.88
C VAL A 164 -13.49 -5.02 10.24
N ALA A 165 -14.60 -5.75 10.11
CA ALA A 165 -14.58 -7.20 10.33
C ALA A 165 -13.68 -7.94 9.31
N ALA A 166 -13.01 -9.02 9.75
CA ALA A 166 -12.20 -9.89 8.90
C ALA A 166 -12.96 -10.44 7.67
N GLY A 167 -14.25 -10.74 7.82
CA GLY A 167 -15.11 -11.13 6.70
C GLY A 167 -15.24 -10.04 5.63
N THR A 168 -15.28 -8.77 6.06
CA THR A 168 -15.32 -7.61 5.16
C THR A 168 -14.03 -7.51 4.36
N VAL A 169 -12.86 -7.69 4.99
CA VAL A 169 -11.56 -7.73 4.30
C VAL A 169 -11.54 -8.82 3.24
N LYS A 170 -11.93 -10.07 3.59
CA LYS A 170 -12.02 -11.18 2.61
C LYS A 170 -12.90 -10.82 1.41
N SER A 171 -14.07 -10.24 1.67
CA SER A 171 -15.01 -9.84 0.61
C SER A 171 -14.46 -8.72 -0.27
N ARG A 172 -13.69 -7.78 0.29
CA ARG A 172 -13.04 -6.67 -0.42
C ARG A 172 -11.91 -7.19 -1.30
N CYS A 173 -11.05 -8.07 -0.78
CA CYS A 173 -10.00 -8.73 -1.57
C CYS A 173 -10.58 -9.59 -2.71
N ALA A 174 -11.63 -10.36 -2.45
CA ALA A 174 -12.27 -11.18 -3.49
C ALA A 174 -12.84 -10.31 -4.63
N ARG A 175 -13.60 -9.27 -4.29
CA ARG A 175 -14.17 -8.33 -5.28
C ARG A 175 -13.10 -7.53 -6.01
N GLY A 176 -12.06 -7.09 -5.29
CA GLY A 176 -10.93 -6.38 -5.88
C GLY A 176 -10.20 -7.25 -6.91
N ARG A 177 -9.83 -8.49 -6.56
CA ARG A 177 -9.21 -9.45 -7.50
C ARG A 177 -10.06 -9.71 -8.73
N ALA A 178 -11.37 -9.92 -8.55
CA ALA A 178 -12.29 -10.11 -9.67
C ALA A 178 -12.32 -8.89 -10.62
N ARG A 179 -12.26 -7.67 -10.07
CA ARG A 179 -12.22 -6.43 -10.87
C ARG A 179 -10.87 -6.20 -11.56
N LEU A 180 -9.77 -6.64 -10.96
CA LEU A 180 -8.44 -6.52 -11.54
C LEU A 180 -8.16 -7.57 -12.62
N LEU A 181 -8.83 -8.72 -12.57
CA LEU A 181 -8.57 -9.84 -13.46
C LEU A 181 -8.51 -9.45 -14.95
N PRO A 182 -9.46 -8.68 -15.52
CA PRO A 182 -9.39 -8.29 -16.94
C PRO A 182 -8.13 -7.47 -17.28
N TYR A 183 -7.62 -6.69 -16.33
CA TYR A 183 -6.52 -5.73 -16.53
C TYR A 183 -5.13 -6.31 -16.26
N LEU A 184 -5.04 -7.47 -15.60
CA LEU A 184 -3.77 -8.10 -15.24
C LEU A 184 -3.56 -9.44 -15.96
N THR A 185 -4.46 -9.81 -16.87
CA THR A 185 -4.38 -11.07 -17.62
C THR A 185 -3.14 -11.16 -18.49
N HIS A 186 -2.66 -10.05 -19.05
CA HIS A 186 -1.44 -10.00 -19.86
C HIS A 186 -0.15 -10.11 -19.03
N LEU A 187 -0.22 -9.83 -17.73
CA LEU A 187 0.90 -9.99 -16.79
C LEU A 187 1.01 -11.42 -16.24
N ARG A 188 0.04 -12.31 -16.52
CA ARG A 188 0.19 -13.74 -16.22
C ARG A 188 1.29 -14.30 -17.09
N ASN A 189 2.48 -14.49 -16.52
CA ASN A 189 3.57 -15.18 -17.18
C ASN A 189 3.16 -16.64 -17.49
N PRO A 190 2.98 -17.04 -18.76
CA PRO A 190 2.54 -18.39 -19.11
C PRO A 190 3.55 -19.48 -18.72
N GLN A 191 4.83 -19.10 -18.53
CA GLN A 191 5.94 -20.01 -18.28
C GLN A 191 5.98 -20.54 -16.83
N ALA A 192 5.42 -19.80 -15.85
CA ALA A 192 5.42 -20.24 -14.46
C ALA A 192 4.45 -21.41 -14.16
N SER A 193 3.54 -21.70 -15.09
CA SER A 193 2.55 -22.79 -14.92
C SER A 193 3.02 -24.14 -15.49
N GLN A 194 4.16 -24.19 -16.21
CA GLN A 194 4.69 -25.44 -16.77
C GLN A 194 5.66 -26.18 -15.82
N ASP A 195 6.29 -25.48 -14.88
CA ASP A 195 7.27 -26.08 -13.95
C ASP A 195 6.65 -26.77 -12.72
N VAL A 196 5.32 -26.73 -12.56
CA VAL A 196 4.60 -27.42 -11.48
C VAL A 196 3.89 -28.66 -12.03
N THR A 197 4.63 -29.55 -12.71
CA THR A 197 4.23 -30.95 -12.89
C THR A 197 5.15 -31.85 -12.07
N SER A 198 4.67 -32.15 -10.86
CA SER A 198 4.99 -33.26 -9.95
C SER A 198 6.17 -34.19 -10.31
N PRO A 199 7.15 -34.41 -9.41
CA PRO A 199 7.94 -35.62 -9.44
C PRO A 199 7.00 -36.78 -9.08
N ARG A 200 6.59 -37.57 -10.08
CA ARG A 200 5.91 -38.84 -9.85
C ARG A 200 6.81 -39.70 -8.96
N GLY A 201 6.26 -40.05 -7.81
CA GLY A 201 6.87 -40.92 -6.83
C GLY A 201 7.35 -42.23 -7.45
N GLY A 202 8.43 -42.73 -6.86
CA GLY A 202 8.95 -44.05 -7.16
C GLY A 202 7.90 -45.13 -6.91
N ASP A 203 7.95 -46.15 -7.75
CA ASP A 203 7.42 -47.45 -7.40
C ASP A 203 8.48 -48.52 -7.65
N ARG A 204 8.47 -49.49 -6.74
CA ARG A 204 9.41 -50.58 -6.54
C ARG A 204 9.12 -51.71 -7.52
N ARG A 205 10.16 -52.43 -7.96
CA ARG A 205 10.27 -53.89 -8.14
C ARG A 205 11.19 -54.24 -9.32
N SER A 206 12.36 -54.80 -9.04
CA SER A 206 12.64 -56.25 -9.13
C SER A 206 14.06 -56.51 -8.64
#